data_AF-A0A349SEH1-F1
#
_entry.id   AF-A0A349SEH1-F1
#
_cell.length_a   1.000
_cell.length_b   1.000
_cell.length_c   1.000
_cell.angle_alpha   90.00
_cell.angle_beta   90.00
_cell.angle_gamma   90.00
#
_symmetry.space_group_name_H-M   'P 1'
#
loop_
_entity.id
_entity.type
_entity.pdbx_description
1 polymer ?
#
loop_
_entity_poly.entity_id
_entity_poly.type
_entity_poly.pdbx_seq_one_letter_code
_entity_poly.pdbx_strand_id
1 'polypeptide(L)'
;MNLGHLSTFSVIEEFSNFMTYQDPSFTPDGRLEEAISLLRNTPEKKSDLPQECPESGLGESATLELLSPHVIGAAAKLDAPEAFANMDPPTPWITWAIALWNARLNQNLLHPATAPFAIQAEQRVFEWLMPFFGMRGGHMCSGSTLANLTAIWAARDGKDVQRVVASQAAHLSIQKAARMLRLPIREVPATRYGQLDVSQLGDVSDACLV
;
A
#
# COMPACT_ATOMS: atom_id res chain seq x y z
N MET A 1 -0.16 -0.70 66.25
CA MET A 1 -0.65 -0.05 65.01
C MET A 1 -0.19 -0.87 63.83
N ASN A 2 -1.14 -1.30 63.01
CA ASN A 2 -0.98 -2.36 62.00
C ASN A 2 -0.42 -1.77 60.69
N LEU A 3 0.88 -1.95 60.42
CA LEU A 3 1.57 -1.48 59.20
C LEU A 3 1.33 -2.40 57.99
N GLY A 4 0.67 -3.56 58.16
CA GLY A 4 0.42 -4.52 57.08
C GLY A 4 -0.68 -4.10 56.10
N HIS A 5 -1.56 -3.16 56.46
CA HIS A 5 -2.69 -2.78 55.62
C HIS A 5 -2.37 -1.70 54.58
N LEU A 6 -1.31 -0.90 54.78
CA LEU A 6 -0.96 0.20 53.88
C LEU A 6 -0.20 -0.27 52.63
N SER A 7 0.62 -1.33 52.73
CA SER A 7 1.38 -1.86 51.59
C SER A 7 0.51 -2.57 50.55
N THR A 8 -0.52 -3.32 50.99
CA THR A 8 -1.41 -4.06 50.10
C THR A 8 -2.37 -3.14 49.33
N PHE A 9 -2.80 -2.03 49.95
CA PHE A 9 -3.62 -1.01 49.27
C PHE A 9 -2.83 -0.25 48.19
N SER A 10 -1.57 0.11 48.47
CA SER A 10 -0.66 0.74 47.49
C SER A 10 -0.43 -0.14 46.25
N VAL A 11 -0.24 -1.45 46.45
CA VAL A 11 -0.04 -2.39 45.34
C VAL A 11 -1.33 -2.56 44.53
N ILE A 12 -2.49 -2.65 45.17
CA ILE A 12 -3.79 -2.76 44.47
C ILE A 12 -4.13 -1.47 43.70
N GLU A 13 -3.82 -0.28 44.22
CA GLU A 13 -3.96 0.99 43.49
C GLU A 13 -2.99 1.08 42.31
N GLU A 14 -1.73 0.68 42.46
CA GLU A 14 -0.77 0.60 41.35
C GLU A 14 -1.24 -0.37 40.26
N PHE A 15 -1.69 -1.58 40.63
CA PHE A 15 -2.22 -2.56 39.66
C PHE A 15 -3.52 -2.08 38.99
N SER A 16 -4.39 -1.38 39.71
CA SER A 16 -5.60 -0.77 39.13
C SER A 16 -5.26 0.39 38.18
N ASN A 17 -4.20 1.16 38.47
CA ASN A 17 -3.70 2.22 37.59
C ASN A 17 -3.04 1.65 36.33
N PHE A 18 -2.38 0.49 36.41
CA PHE A 18 -1.85 -0.21 35.24
C PHE A 18 -2.95 -0.77 34.32
N MET A 19 -4.11 -1.17 34.86
CA MET A 19 -5.24 -1.66 34.05
C MET A 19 -6.05 -0.53 33.38
N THR A 20 -5.90 0.72 33.84
CA THR A 20 -6.59 1.90 33.29
C THR A 20 -5.69 2.83 32.48
N TYR A 21 -4.37 2.67 32.58
CA TYR A 21 -3.43 3.42 31.76
C TYR A 21 -3.64 3.10 30.28
N GLN A 22 -4.13 4.10 29.55
CA GLN A 22 -4.10 4.09 28.10
C GLN A 22 -2.93 4.97 27.67
N ASP A 23 -2.01 4.37 26.94
CA ASP A 23 -0.96 5.13 26.28
C ASP A 23 -1.62 6.12 25.29
N PRO A 24 -1.43 7.44 25.47
CA PRO A 24 -2.02 8.46 24.59
C PRO A 24 -1.66 8.28 23.12
N SER A 25 -0.56 7.57 22.81
CA SER A 25 -0.14 7.26 21.44
C SER A 25 -1.15 6.40 20.68
N PHE A 26 -2.03 5.69 21.40
CA PHE A 26 -3.03 4.78 20.81
C PHE A 26 -4.46 5.29 20.92
N THR A 27 -4.66 6.54 21.34
CA THR A 27 -5.98 7.19 21.40
C THR A 27 -6.05 8.35 20.40
N PRO A 28 -7.25 8.71 19.88
CA PRO A 28 -7.39 9.90 19.07
C PRO A 28 -6.96 11.14 19.88
N ASP A 29 -6.01 11.88 19.34
CA ASP A 29 -5.37 13.01 19.99
C ASP A 29 -5.33 14.22 19.04
N GLY A 30 -5.45 15.42 19.61
CA GLY A 30 -5.38 16.70 18.92
C GLY A 30 -4.03 16.99 18.25
N ARG A 31 -3.01 16.14 18.50
CA ARG A 31 -1.70 16.19 17.84
C ARG A 31 -1.76 15.76 16.38
N LEU A 32 -2.81 15.04 15.95
CA LEU A 32 -2.96 14.69 14.53
C LEU A 32 -3.21 15.93 13.66
N GLU A 33 -3.85 16.95 14.21
CA GLU A 33 -4.08 18.24 13.58
C GLU A 33 -2.76 18.97 13.31
N GLU A 34 -1.77 18.81 14.20
CA GLU A 34 -0.42 19.31 13.99
C GLU A 34 0.20 18.67 12.74
N ALA A 35 0.13 17.34 12.62
CA ALA A 35 0.63 16.62 11.44
C ALA A 35 -0.07 17.06 10.14
N ILE A 36 -1.39 17.25 10.18
CA ILE A 36 -2.17 17.75 9.02
C ILE A 36 -1.77 19.19 8.68
N SER A 37 -1.49 20.03 9.68
CA SER A 37 -1.05 21.40 9.44
C SER A 37 0.28 21.48 8.69
N LEU A 38 1.18 20.52 8.91
CA LEU A 38 2.48 20.43 8.23
C LEU A 38 2.36 20.11 6.73
N LEU A 39 1.25 19.49 6.29
CA LEU A 39 0.97 19.33 4.86
C LEU A 39 0.70 20.67 4.15
N ARG A 40 0.16 21.65 4.89
CA ARG A 40 -0.14 22.99 4.36
C ARG A 40 1.05 23.93 4.51
N ASN A 41 1.72 23.85 5.66
CA ASN A 41 2.79 24.75 6.07
C ASN A 41 4.04 23.94 6.43
N THR A 42 4.62 23.27 5.44
CA THR A 42 5.87 22.52 5.65
C THR A 42 7.02 23.49 5.94
N PRO A 43 7.78 23.31 7.04
CA PRO A 43 8.95 24.15 7.30
C PRO A 43 10.03 23.94 6.22
N GLU A 44 10.69 25.02 5.81
CA GLU A 44 11.72 24.97 4.76
C GLU A 44 13.08 24.46 5.29
N LYS A 45 13.40 24.80 6.54
CA LYS A 45 14.70 24.50 7.14
C LYS A 45 14.79 23.01 7.49
N LYS A 46 15.77 22.33 6.89
CA LYS A 46 16.13 20.96 7.25
C LYS A 46 17.17 20.95 8.37
N SER A 47 16.96 20.09 9.36
CA SER A 47 17.95 19.72 10.37
C SER A 47 18.57 18.38 10.02
N ASP A 48 19.77 18.10 10.52
CA ASP A 48 20.44 16.81 10.29
C ASP A 48 19.66 15.66 10.94
N LEU A 49 19.57 14.54 10.22
CA LEU A 49 18.99 13.29 10.76
C LEU A 49 20.06 12.52 11.54
N PRO A 50 19.69 11.79 12.62
CA PRO A 50 20.60 10.90 13.30
C PRO A 50 21.23 9.89 12.34
N GLN A 51 22.55 9.71 12.41
CA GLN A 51 23.27 8.73 11.59
C GLN A 51 23.09 7.30 12.08
N GLU A 52 22.76 7.14 13.37
CA GLU A 52 22.51 5.86 14.02
C GLU A 52 21.10 5.84 14.62
N CYS A 53 20.57 4.64 14.83
CA CYS A 53 19.27 4.47 15.47
C CYS A 53 19.37 4.90 16.95
N PRO A 54 18.59 5.88 17.41
CA PRO A 54 18.70 6.36 18.79
C PRO A 54 18.21 5.32 19.79
N GLU A 55 18.88 5.23 20.95
CA GLU A 55 18.50 4.31 22.03
C GLU A 55 17.16 4.67 22.70
N SER A 56 16.73 5.94 22.57
CA SER A 56 15.46 6.45 23.09
C SER A 56 14.67 7.17 22.00
N GLY A 57 13.34 7.06 22.03
CA GLY A 57 12.46 7.76 21.10
C GLY A 57 12.52 9.28 21.26
N LEU A 58 12.43 10.01 20.15
CA LEU A 58 12.39 11.48 20.11
C LEU A 58 11.03 12.06 20.55
N GLY A 59 9.98 11.25 20.56
CA GLY A 59 8.59 11.68 20.75
C GLY A 59 7.92 12.12 19.44
N GLU A 60 6.59 12.10 19.40
CA GLU A 60 5.82 12.20 18.16
C GLU A 60 5.92 13.59 17.52
N SER A 61 5.68 14.68 18.28
CA SER A 61 5.75 16.05 17.75
C SER A 61 7.16 16.43 17.29
N ALA A 62 8.19 16.15 18.10
CA ALA A 62 9.58 16.42 17.71
C ALA A 62 10.00 15.61 16.47
N THR A 63 9.47 14.39 16.31
CA THR A 63 9.68 13.58 15.11
C THR A 63 9.00 14.20 13.88
N LEU A 64 7.75 14.67 14.00
CA LEU A 64 7.03 15.33 12.92
C LEU A 64 7.72 16.64 12.48
N GLU A 65 8.17 17.46 13.43
CA GLU A 65 8.92 18.68 13.17
C GLU A 65 10.24 18.38 12.46
N LEU A 66 11.00 17.39 12.93
CA LEU A 66 12.27 16.99 12.34
C LEU A 66 12.10 16.45 10.92
N LEU A 67 11.10 15.58 10.69
CA LEU A 67 10.94 14.86 9.44
C LEU A 67 10.17 15.62 8.37
N SER A 68 9.25 16.52 8.71
CA SER A 68 8.39 17.17 7.72
C SER A 68 9.15 17.92 6.59
N PRO A 69 10.27 18.64 6.84
CA PRO A 69 11.04 19.28 5.76
C PRO A 69 11.71 18.26 4.83
N HIS A 70 12.01 17.06 5.33
CA HIS A 70 12.60 15.97 4.55
C HIS A 70 11.54 15.18 3.78
N VAL A 71 10.51 14.70 4.47
CA VAL A 71 9.48 13.83 3.90
C VAL A 71 8.54 14.61 2.99
N ILE A 72 8.05 15.77 3.43
CA ILE A 72 7.11 16.58 2.65
C ILE A 72 7.88 17.59 1.81
N GLY A 73 8.83 18.31 2.42
CA GLY A 73 9.54 19.41 1.76
C GLY A 73 10.47 18.97 0.63
N ALA A 74 11.08 17.78 0.74
CA ALA A 74 12.01 17.24 -0.28
C ALA A 74 11.38 16.23 -1.25
N ALA A 75 10.10 15.89 -1.09
CA ALA A 75 9.43 14.95 -1.98
C ALA A 75 9.31 15.48 -3.41
N ALA A 76 9.41 14.58 -4.38
CA ALA A 76 8.95 14.85 -5.74
C ALA A 76 7.45 15.17 -5.72
N LYS A 77 7.08 16.34 -6.23
CA LYS A 77 5.69 16.82 -6.26
C LYS A 77 4.95 16.24 -7.47
N LEU A 78 4.68 14.94 -7.40
CA LEU A 78 4.01 14.20 -8.48
C LEU A 78 2.53 14.58 -8.63
N ASP A 79 1.98 15.28 -7.63
CA ASP A 79 0.65 15.88 -7.65
C ASP A 79 0.62 17.28 -8.29
N ALA A 80 1.78 17.84 -8.67
CA ALA A 80 1.86 19.14 -9.31
C ALA A 80 1.28 19.10 -10.75
N PRO A 81 0.63 20.19 -11.22
CA PRO A 81 0.11 20.27 -12.60
C PRO A 81 1.17 20.07 -13.69
N GLU A 82 2.44 20.30 -13.38
CA GLU A 82 3.58 20.17 -14.29
C GLU A 82 4.26 18.79 -14.24
N ALA A 83 3.81 17.88 -13.38
CA ALA A 83 4.34 16.53 -13.27
C ALA A 83 3.81 15.62 -14.41
N PHE A 84 4.58 15.52 -15.51
CA PHE A 84 4.16 14.78 -16.71
C PHE A 84 4.85 13.41 -16.91
N ALA A 85 5.75 13.01 -16.02
CA ALA A 85 6.54 11.80 -16.17
C ALA A 85 5.91 10.59 -15.46
N ASN A 86 6.36 9.39 -15.82
CA ASN A 86 6.21 8.13 -15.06
C ASN A 86 4.79 7.63 -14.74
N MET A 87 3.74 8.30 -15.21
CA MET A 87 2.33 7.92 -14.97
C MET A 87 1.96 7.94 -13.48
N ASP A 88 2.45 8.93 -12.74
CA ASP A 88 2.09 9.15 -11.33
C ASP A 88 0.91 10.13 -11.25
N PRO A 89 -0.37 9.66 -11.21
CA PRO A 89 -1.50 10.57 -11.18
C PRO A 89 -1.62 11.25 -9.81
N PRO A 90 -2.10 12.51 -9.75
CA PRO A 90 -2.44 13.14 -8.48
C PRO A 90 -3.53 12.32 -7.76
N THR A 91 -3.31 12.06 -6.48
CA THR A 91 -4.30 11.38 -5.63
C THR A 91 -5.30 12.39 -5.07
N PRO A 92 -6.62 12.17 -5.18
CA PRO A 92 -7.60 13.09 -4.62
C PRO A 92 -7.57 13.06 -3.08
N TRP A 93 -7.72 14.22 -2.44
CA TRP A 93 -7.55 14.40 -0.98
C TRP A 93 -8.36 13.43 -0.12
N ILE A 94 -9.51 12.96 -0.61
CA ILE A 94 -10.34 11.97 0.09
C ILE A 94 -9.57 10.67 0.35
N THR A 95 -8.69 10.26 -0.56
CA THR A 95 -7.87 9.05 -0.40
C THR A 95 -6.91 9.17 0.77
N TRP A 96 -6.40 10.36 1.06
CA TRP A 96 -5.53 10.62 2.20
C TRP A 96 -6.28 10.44 3.52
N ALA A 97 -7.50 10.98 3.59
CA ALA A 97 -8.37 10.82 4.76
C ALA A 97 -8.76 9.35 5.00
N ILE A 98 -9.11 8.61 3.93
CA ILE A 98 -9.43 7.18 4.05
C ILE A 98 -8.20 6.35 4.44
N ALA A 99 -7.01 6.67 3.91
CA ALA A 99 -5.76 6.01 4.29
C ALA A 99 -5.46 6.20 5.78
N LEU A 100 -5.66 7.41 6.31
CA LEU A 100 -5.56 7.70 7.73
C LEU A 100 -6.54 6.86 8.57
N TRP A 101 -7.80 6.74 8.14
CA TRP A 101 -8.78 5.90 8.84
C TRP A 101 -8.39 4.44 8.84
N ASN A 102 -7.91 3.93 7.70
CA ASN A 102 -7.44 2.55 7.57
C ASN A 102 -6.23 2.29 8.46
N ALA A 103 -5.26 3.21 8.51
CA ALA A 103 -4.09 3.11 9.38
C ALA A 103 -4.50 3.08 10.86
N ARG A 104 -5.42 3.96 11.28
CA ARG A 104 -5.94 4.03 12.65
C ARG A 104 -6.71 2.77 13.05
N LEU A 105 -7.46 2.17 12.13
CA LEU A 105 -8.30 1.00 12.41
C LEU A 105 -7.55 -0.33 12.29
N ASN A 106 -6.44 -0.36 11.55
CA ASN A 106 -5.60 -1.54 11.34
C ASN A 106 -6.40 -2.82 11.05
N GLN A 107 -7.40 -2.72 10.16
CA GLN A 107 -8.25 -3.87 9.82
C GLN A 107 -7.45 -4.88 8.99
N ASN A 108 -7.64 -6.16 9.31
CA ASN A 108 -7.01 -7.26 8.61
C ASN A 108 -8.06 -8.00 7.75
N LEU A 109 -7.88 -8.00 6.43
CA LEU A 109 -8.81 -8.63 5.50
C LEU A 109 -8.69 -10.17 5.44
N LEU A 110 -7.84 -10.79 6.27
CA LEU A 110 -7.69 -12.25 6.35
C LEU A 110 -8.97 -12.95 6.83
N HIS A 111 -9.78 -12.31 7.68
CA HIS A 111 -10.99 -12.91 8.23
C HIS A 111 -12.14 -11.87 8.36
N PRO A 112 -13.40 -12.24 8.10
CA PRO A 112 -14.53 -11.31 8.20
C PRO A 112 -14.68 -10.62 9.56
N ALA A 113 -14.32 -11.30 10.65
CA ALA A 113 -14.35 -10.72 11.99
C ALA A 113 -13.34 -9.57 12.19
N THR A 114 -12.25 -9.54 11.43
CA THR A 114 -11.19 -8.51 11.55
C THR A 114 -11.32 -7.40 10.50
N ALA A 115 -12.28 -7.50 9.59
CA ALA A 115 -12.56 -6.54 8.52
C ALA A 115 -14.03 -6.55 8.07
N PRO A 116 -15.00 -6.35 8.99
CA PRO A 116 -16.41 -6.67 8.75
C PRO A 116 -17.03 -5.86 7.61
N PHE A 117 -16.65 -4.58 7.48
CA PHE A 117 -17.09 -3.74 6.37
C PHE A 117 -16.09 -3.70 5.22
N ALA A 118 -14.78 -3.72 5.48
CA ALA A 118 -13.77 -3.55 4.43
C ALA A 118 -13.86 -4.65 3.35
N ILE A 119 -14.13 -5.90 3.73
CA ILE A 119 -14.36 -6.99 2.77
C ILE A 119 -15.61 -6.73 1.91
N GLN A 120 -16.69 -6.23 2.52
CA GLN A 120 -17.92 -5.90 1.80
C GLN A 120 -17.71 -4.72 0.83
N ALA A 121 -16.92 -3.73 1.25
CA ALA A 121 -16.56 -2.58 0.43
C ALA A 121 -15.74 -3.00 -0.80
N GLU A 122 -14.73 -3.87 -0.62
CA GLU A 122 -13.94 -4.41 -1.73
C GLU A 122 -14.82 -5.18 -2.72
N GLN A 123 -15.69 -6.07 -2.22
CA GLN A 123 -16.62 -6.83 -3.05
C GLN A 123 -17.55 -5.91 -3.85
N ARG A 124 -18.08 -4.86 -3.22
CA ARG A 124 -18.96 -3.88 -3.87
C ARG A 124 -18.25 -3.12 -5.00
N VAL A 125 -16.98 -2.75 -4.80
CA VAL A 125 -16.19 -2.09 -5.83
C VAL A 125 -16.00 -3.02 -7.03
N PHE A 126 -15.71 -4.31 -6.80
CA PHE A 126 -15.65 -5.27 -7.91
C PHE A 126 -16.97 -5.42 -8.64
N GLU A 127 -18.10 -5.49 -7.92
CA GLU A 127 -19.44 -5.54 -8.54
C GLU A 127 -19.69 -4.36 -9.50
N TRP A 128 -19.19 -3.17 -9.15
CA TRP A 128 -19.27 -1.99 -10.02
C TRP A 128 -18.31 -2.04 -11.21
N LEU A 129 -17.08 -2.55 -11.03
CA LEU A 129 -16.04 -2.49 -12.05
C LEU A 129 -16.07 -3.65 -13.06
N MET A 130 -16.36 -4.87 -12.61
CA MET A 130 -16.26 -6.09 -13.42
C MET A 130 -17.04 -6.04 -14.76
N PRO A 131 -18.25 -5.44 -14.85
CA PRO A 131 -18.98 -5.38 -16.12
C PRO A 131 -18.24 -4.63 -17.23
N PHE A 132 -17.44 -3.61 -16.89
CA PHE A 132 -16.66 -2.83 -17.86
C PHE A 132 -15.54 -3.65 -18.52
N PHE A 133 -15.11 -4.73 -17.88
CA PHE A 133 -14.04 -5.61 -18.35
C PHE A 133 -14.53 -6.96 -18.85
N GLY A 134 -15.85 -7.21 -18.85
CA GLY A 134 -16.40 -8.52 -19.19
C GLY A 134 -15.93 -9.65 -18.27
N MET A 135 -15.53 -9.31 -17.04
CA MET A 135 -14.99 -10.26 -16.06
C MET A 135 -16.03 -10.66 -15.01
N ARG A 136 -15.76 -11.75 -14.29
CA ARG A 136 -16.66 -12.31 -13.24
C ARG A 136 -16.02 -12.37 -11.85
N GLY A 137 -14.79 -11.90 -11.74
CA GLY A 137 -14.03 -11.84 -10.49
C GLY A 137 -12.89 -10.85 -10.61
N GLY A 138 -12.25 -10.57 -9.48
CA GLY A 138 -11.09 -9.70 -9.39
C GLY A 138 -10.42 -9.85 -8.03
N HIS A 139 -9.22 -9.30 -7.90
CA HIS A 139 -8.45 -9.29 -6.67
C HIS A 139 -7.68 -7.98 -6.56
N MET A 140 -7.85 -7.26 -5.44
CA MET A 140 -7.12 -6.01 -5.22
C MET A 140 -5.65 -6.33 -4.99
N CYS A 141 -4.78 -5.66 -5.74
CA CYS A 141 -3.33 -5.83 -5.65
C CYS A 141 -2.69 -4.51 -5.24
N SER A 142 -1.55 -4.56 -4.55
CA SER A 142 -0.78 -3.36 -4.17
C SER A 142 -0.17 -2.61 -5.36
N GLY A 143 -0.18 -3.22 -6.56
CA GLY A 143 0.24 -2.59 -7.80
C GLY A 143 0.28 -3.57 -8.97
N SER A 144 0.45 -3.05 -10.18
CA SER A 144 0.33 -3.81 -11.44
C SER A 144 1.37 -4.93 -11.57
N THR A 145 2.55 -4.82 -10.94
CA THR A 145 3.53 -5.91 -10.94
C THR A 145 2.99 -7.16 -10.24
N LEU A 146 2.34 -6.97 -9.08
CA LEU A 146 1.72 -8.08 -8.34
C LEU A 146 0.48 -8.59 -9.07
N ALA A 147 -0.32 -7.69 -9.65
CA ALA A 147 -1.48 -8.07 -10.46
C ALA A 147 -1.08 -8.96 -11.65
N ASN A 148 -0.02 -8.58 -12.38
CA ASN A 148 0.51 -9.38 -13.49
C ASN A 148 1.04 -10.74 -13.04
N LEU A 149 1.77 -10.79 -11.92
CA LEU A 149 2.23 -12.06 -11.35
C LEU A 149 1.05 -12.97 -10.99
N THR A 150 0.04 -12.44 -10.30
CA THR A 150 -1.16 -13.18 -9.90
C THR A 150 -1.95 -13.67 -11.11
N ALA A 151 -2.11 -12.83 -12.14
CA ALA A 151 -2.84 -13.20 -13.36
C ALA A 151 -2.13 -14.32 -14.15
N ILE A 152 -0.81 -14.20 -14.36
CA ILE A 152 -0.03 -15.24 -15.07
C ILE A 152 0.02 -16.53 -14.23
N TRP A 153 0.13 -16.42 -12.91
CA TRP A 153 0.05 -17.58 -12.01
C TRP A 153 -1.31 -18.29 -12.12
N ALA A 154 -2.40 -17.54 -12.08
CA ALA A 154 -3.74 -18.09 -12.25
C ALA A 154 -3.96 -18.72 -13.63
N ALA A 155 -3.38 -18.13 -14.70
CA ALA A 155 -3.43 -18.70 -16.04
C ALA A 155 -2.65 -20.02 -16.14
N ARG A 156 -1.44 -20.07 -15.55
CA ARG A 156 -0.62 -21.29 -15.48
C ARG A 156 -1.37 -22.41 -14.78
N ASP A 157 -1.84 -22.18 -13.56
CA ASP A 157 -2.39 -23.25 -12.73
C ASP A 157 -3.84 -23.58 -13.12
N GLY A 158 -4.61 -22.59 -13.59
CA GLY A 158 -6.03 -22.75 -13.91
C GLY A 158 -6.32 -23.19 -15.35
N LYS A 159 -5.40 -22.98 -16.28
CA LYS A 159 -5.55 -23.31 -17.72
C LYS A 159 -4.38 -24.09 -18.31
N ASP A 160 -3.42 -24.52 -17.48
CA ASP A 160 -2.22 -25.26 -17.91
C ASP A 160 -1.47 -24.53 -19.02
N VAL A 161 -1.34 -23.20 -18.89
CA VAL A 161 -0.53 -22.39 -19.80
C VAL A 161 0.93 -22.80 -19.66
N GLN A 162 1.58 -23.06 -20.79
CA GLN A 162 2.96 -23.54 -20.86
C GLN A 162 3.99 -22.42 -21.03
N ARG A 163 3.56 -21.23 -21.50
CA ARG A 163 4.45 -20.10 -21.79
C ARG A 163 3.74 -18.76 -21.74
N VAL A 164 4.52 -17.70 -21.61
CA VAL A 164 4.05 -16.32 -21.80
C VAL A 164 4.42 -15.85 -23.21
N VAL A 165 3.48 -15.22 -23.90
CA VAL A 165 3.74 -14.49 -25.13
C VAL A 165 3.43 -13.03 -24.85
N ALA A 166 4.38 -12.13 -25.06
CA ALA A 166 4.21 -10.72 -24.75
C ALA A 166 4.65 -9.82 -25.90
N SER A 167 4.08 -8.62 -26.01
CA SER A 167 4.65 -7.58 -26.88
C SER A 167 6.05 -7.17 -26.40
N GLN A 168 6.96 -6.79 -27.30
CA GLN A 168 8.21 -6.10 -26.94
C GLN A 168 7.97 -4.76 -26.23
N ALA A 169 6.78 -4.18 -26.39
CA ALA A 169 6.36 -2.97 -25.68
C ALA A 169 5.75 -3.28 -24.29
N ALA A 170 5.64 -4.55 -23.89
CA ALA A 170 5.06 -4.92 -22.60
C ALA A 170 5.94 -4.43 -21.44
N HIS A 171 5.30 -4.11 -20.32
CA HIS A 171 6.00 -3.67 -19.12
C HIS A 171 6.92 -4.77 -18.58
N LEU A 172 8.10 -4.39 -18.07
CA LEU A 172 9.13 -5.33 -17.57
C LEU A 172 8.62 -6.32 -16.52
N SER A 173 7.52 -5.99 -15.82
CA SER A 173 6.90 -6.89 -14.84
C SER A 173 6.43 -8.21 -15.45
N ILE A 174 6.12 -8.25 -16.75
CA ILE A 174 5.70 -9.48 -17.43
C ILE A 174 6.87 -10.46 -17.54
N GLN A 175 8.03 -10.00 -18.01
CA GLN A 175 9.25 -10.80 -18.02
C GLN A 175 9.63 -11.26 -16.60
N LYS A 176 9.51 -10.37 -15.61
CA LYS A 176 9.79 -10.70 -14.21
C LYS A 176 8.86 -11.82 -13.70
N ALA A 177 7.55 -11.70 -13.94
CA ALA A 177 6.56 -12.68 -13.54
C ALA A 177 6.78 -14.04 -14.22
N ALA A 178 7.03 -14.05 -15.54
CA ALA A 178 7.32 -15.28 -16.29
C ALA A 178 8.53 -16.02 -15.70
N ARG A 179 9.63 -15.29 -15.41
CA ARG A 179 10.84 -15.87 -14.77
C ARG A 179 10.55 -16.42 -13.38
N MET A 180 9.82 -15.70 -12.54
CA MET A 180 9.45 -16.15 -11.19
C MET A 180 8.60 -17.43 -11.23
N LEU A 181 7.69 -17.52 -12.19
CA LEU A 181 6.80 -18.67 -12.38
C LEU A 181 7.42 -19.79 -13.22
N ARG A 182 8.67 -19.61 -13.67
CA ARG A 182 9.44 -20.52 -14.52
C ARG A 182 8.76 -20.86 -15.85
N LEU A 183 8.05 -19.89 -16.42
CA LEU A 183 7.45 -19.99 -17.74
C LEU A 183 8.42 -19.43 -18.80
N PRO A 184 8.65 -20.16 -19.91
CA PRO A 184 9.27 -19.59 -21.10
C PRO A 184 8.50 -18.34 -21.53
N ILE A 185 9.22 -17.31 -21.98
CA ILE A 185 8.62 -16.09 -22.52
C ILE A 185 9.10 -15.89 -23.97
N ARG A 186 8.15 -15.57 -24.86
CA ARG A 186 8.44 -15.15 -26.23
C ARG A 186 7.93 -13.72 -26.44
N GLU A 187 8.81 -12.84 -26.89
CA GLU A 187 8.45 -11.48 -27.24
C GLU A 187 8.09 -11.37 -28.72
N VAL A 188 6.99 -10.68 -29.00
CA VAL A 188 6.49 -10.37 -30.35
C VAL A 188 6.79 -8.90 -30.65
N PRO A 189 7.32 -8.58 -31.85
CA PRO A 189 7.58 -7.19 -32.23
C PRO A 189 6.35 -6.30 -32.09
N ALA A 190 6.58 -5.05 -31.69
CA ALA A 190 5.56 -4.02 -31.73
C ALA A 190 5.56 -3.32 -33.10
N THR A 191 4.38 -2.93 -33.57
CA THR A 191 4.24 -2.06 -34.74
C THR A 191 4.74 -0.65 -34.42
N ARG A 192 4.87 0.20 -35.44
CA ARG A 192 5.19 1.63 -35.27
C ARG A 192 4.21 2.41 -34.38
N TYR A 193 3.03 1.84 -34.08
CA TYR A 193 2.02 2.42 -33.21
C TYR A 193 2.06 1.87 -31.77
N GLY A 194 3.06 1.02 -31.45
CA GLY A 194 3.18 0.40 -30.13
C GLY A 194 2.24 -0.79 -29.88
N GLN A 195 1.51 -1.24 -30.91
CA GLN A 195 0.64 -2.41 -30.82
C GLN A 195 1.43 -3.70 -31.06
N LEU A 196 1.01 -4.83 -30.49
CA LEU A 196 1.58 -6.13 -30.84
C LEU A 196 1.36 -6.43 -32.34
N ASP A 197 2.40 -6.86 -33.06
CA ASP A 197 2.27 -7.28 -34.45
C ASP A 197 1.61 -8.66 -34.56
N VAL A 198 0.31 -8.66 -34.84
CA VAL A 198 -0.52 -9.87 -34.93
C VAL A 198 -0.03 -10.82 -36.02
N SER A 199 0.61 -10.31 -37.09
CA SER A 199 1.14 -11.17 -38.16
C SER A 199 2.28 -12.08 -37.67
N GLN A 200 2.94 -11.71 -36.57
CA GLN A 200 4.05 -12.44 -35.94
C GLN A 200 3.60 -13.25 -34.70
N LEU A 201 2.29 -13.26 -34.40
CA LEU A 201 1.76 -13.87 -33.18
C LEU A 201 1.81 -15.41 -33.23
N GLY A 202 1.53 -16.03 -34.37
CA GLY A 202 1.47 -17.49 -34.48
C GLY A 202 0.41 -18.14 -33.59
N ASP A 203 0.57 -19.43 -33.29
CA ASP A 203 -0.29 -20.14 -32.34
C ASP A 203 -0.02 -19.67 -30.90
N VAL A 204 -1.08 -19.48 -30.12
CA VAL A 204 -1.07 -19.05 -28.72
C VAL A 204 -2.04 -19.87 -27.86
N SER A 205 -2.52 -21.01 -28.37
CA SER A 205 -3.47 -21.89 -27.68
C SER A 205 -2.95 -22.41 -26.33
N ASP A 206 -1.63 -22.51 -26.17
CA ASP A 206 -0.92 -22.94 -24.96
C ASP A 206 -0.34 -21.77 -24.13
N ALA A 207 -0.61 -20.52 -24.53
CA ALA A 207 0.08 -19.34 -24.00
C ALA A 207 -0.83 -18.42 -23.20
N CYS A 208 -0.25 -17.77 -22.18
CA CYS A 208 -0.79 -16.54 -21.62
C CYS A 208 -0.28 -15.39 -22.49
N LEU A 209 -1.17 -14.84 -23.33
CA LEU A 209 -0.90 -13.68 -24.16
C LEU A 209 -1.06 -12.39 -23.33
N VAL A 210 -0.03 -11.55 -23.35
CA VAL A 210 0.04 -10.28 -22.61
C VAL A 210 0.40 -9.10 -23.53
#